data_AF-A0A4Y2WAT7-F1
#
_entry.id   AF-A0A4Y2WAT7-F1
#
_cell.length_a   1.000
_cell.length_b   1.000
_cell.length_c   1.000
_cell.angle_alpha   90.00
_cell.angle_beta   90.00
_cell.angle_gamma   90.00
#
_symmetry.space_group_name_H-M   'P 1'
#
loop_
_entity.id
_entity.type
_entity.pdbx_description
1 polymer ?
#
loop_
_entity_poly.entity_id
_entity_poly.type
_entity_poly.pdbx_seq_one_letter_code
_entity_poly.pdbx_strand_id
1 'polypeptide(L)'
;MSNKRYFAPPGSEKKLEKSEFKFFLTGGVGLENPLPNPAPTWLPDKSWDEVCRLADFPALQPLREELTSNPDIWKPLYDSKEPQNLALPGKWDESTTPFQKLLILRCLRADKGVDEVVKHLLSFPSLDNRPLVDQQLTFRVVHLYIWEGS
;
A
#
# COMPACT_ATOMS: atom_id res chain seq x y z
N MET A 1 -29.97 -12.94 16.10
CA MET A 1 -29.13 -13.00 14.89
C MET A 1 -27.76 -12.43 15.24
N SER A 2 -26.76 -13.30 15.33
CA SER A 2 -25.47 -13.01 15.94
C SER A 2 -24.58 -12.20 15.00
N ASN A 3 -24.27 -10.95 15.38
CA ASN A 3 -23.32 -10.10 14.69
C ASN A 3 -21.91 -10.50 15.17
N LYS A 4 -21.29 -11.49 14.51
CA LYS A 4 -19.90 -11.87 14.77
C LYS A 4 -18.98 -10.79 14.16
N ARG A 5 -18.79 -9.69 14.89
CA ARG A 5 -17.61 -8.84 14.71
C ARG A 5 -16.42 -9.68 15.15
N TYR A 6 -15.57 -10.07 14.19
CA TYR A 6 -14.29 -10.69 14.48
C TYR A 6 -13.43 -9.67 15.22
N PHE A 7 -13.54 -9.64 16.56
CA PHE A 7 -12.55 -9.00 17.39
C PHE A 7 -11.28 -9.84 17.28
N ALA A 8 -10.34 -9.35 16.49
CA ALA A 8 -9.00 -9.92 16.44
C ALA A 8 -8.40 -9.77 17.86
N PRO A 9 -7.73 -10.80 18.41
CA PRO A 9 -7.23 -10.76 19.78
C PRO A 9 -6.26 -9.56 19.97
N PRO A 10 -6.28 -8.89 21.14
CA PRO A 10 -5.39 -7.75 21.39
C PRO A 10 -3.93 -8.18 21.24
N GLY A 11 -3.31 -7.79 20.11
CA GLY A 11 -1.99 -8.24 19.67
C GLY A 11 -1.90 -8.64 18.19
N SER A 12 -3.01 -9.02 17.54
CA SER A 12 -3.02 -9.35 16.10
C SER A 12 -3.05 -8.12 15.20
N GLU A 13 -3.68 -7.03 15.62
CA GLU A 13 -3.69 -5.74 14.90
C GLU A 13 -2.26 -5.20 14.74
N LYS A 14 -1.49 -5.17 15.84
CA LYS A 14 -0.06 -4.80 15.82
C LYS A 14 0.81 -5.71 14.95
N LYS A 15 0.39 -6.96 14.71
CA LYS A 15 1.13 -7.91 13.87
C LYS A 15 0.82 -7.69 12.39
N LEU A 16 -0.45 -7.42 12.06
CA LEU A 16 -0.89 -7.08 10.71
C LEU A 16 -0.24 -5.78 10.24
N GLU A 17 -0.28 -4.73 11.09
CA GLU A 17 0.41 -3.47 10.82
C GLU A 17 1.91 -3.69 10.54
N LYS A 18 2.61 -4.51 11.35
CA LYS A 18 4.03 -4.83 11.11
C LYS A 18 4.28 -5.54 9.77
N SER A 19 3.38 -6.43 9.35
CA SER A 19 3.52 -7.15 8.08
C SER A 19 3.22 -6.28 6.87
N GLU A 20 2.16 -5.46 6.94
CA GLU A 20 1.82 -4.46 5.93
C GLU A 20 2.98 -3.46 5.80
N PHE A 21 3.54 -3.08 6.94
CA PHE A 21 4.69 -2.20 7.04
C PHE A 21 5.95 -2.81 6.37
N LYS A 22 6.27 -4.07 6.67
CA LYS A 22 7.39 -4.77 6.01
C LYS A 22 7.16 -4.88 4.49
N PHE A 23 5.93 -5.11 4.08
CA PHE A 23 5.56 -5.16 2.67
C PHE A 23 5.77 -3.80 2.00
N PHE A 24 5.35 -2.70 2.62
CA PHE A 24 5.58 -1.35 2.11
C PHE A 24 7.05 -1.10 1.74
N LEU A 25 7.98 -1.51 2.61
CA LEU A 25 9.42 -1.33 2.40
C LEU A 25 10.02 -2.17 1.26
N THR A 26 9.47 -3.36 1.05
CA THR A 26 10.14 -4.40 0.23
C THR A 26 9.38 -4.75 -1.03
N GLY A 27 8.10 -4.40 -1.12
CA GLY A 27 7.13 -4.95 -2.08
C GLY A 27 6.83 -6.42 -1.90
N GLY A 28 7.27 -6.99 -0.77
CA GLY A 28 7.29 -8.43 -0.54
C GLY A 28 8.33 -9.13 -1.43
N VAL A 29 8.65 -10.36 -1.04
CA VAL A 29 9.40 -11.30 -1.88
C VAL A 29 8.43 -12.44 -2.16
N GLY A 30 8.01 -12.58 -3.41
CA GLY A 30 7.09 -13.62 -3.84
C GLY A 30 7.68 -14.44 -4.98
N LEU A 31 7.21 -15.69 -5.08
CA LEU A 31 7.38 -16.51 -6.28
C LEU A 31 6.69 -15.83 -7.48
N GLU A 32 7.01 -16.29 -8.69
CA GLU A 32 6.35 -15.84 -9.93
C GLU A 32 4.82 -15.83 -9.75
N ASN A 33 4.22 -14.71 -10.12
CA ASN A 33 2.78 -14.55 -10.12
C ASN A 33 2.20 -15.28 -11.33
N PRO A 34 1.41 -16.36 -11.14
CA PRO A 34 0.84 -17.10 -12.26
C PRO A 34 -0.33 -16.36 -12.93
N LEU A 35 -0.79 -15.24 -12.36
CA LEU A 35 -1.99 -14.55 -12.82
C LEU A 35 -1.65 -13.52 -13.91
N PRO A 36 -2.32 -13.58 -15.08
CA PRO A 36 -2.06 -12.66 -16.16
C PRO A 36 -2.41 -11.23 -15.74
N ASN A 37 -1.61 -10.28 -16.20
CA ASN A 37 -1.87 -8.87 -15.99
C ASN A 37 -3.17 -8.47 -16.72
N PRO A 38 -4.18 -7.91 -16.02
CA PRO A 38 -5.45 -7.54 -16.63
C PRO A 38 -5.35 -6.28 -17.49
N ALA A 39 -4.27 -5.51 -17.36
CA ALA A 39 -4.13 -4.19 -17.99
C ALA A 39 -2.70 -3.90 -18.49
N PRO A 40 -2.12 -4.76 -19.35
CA PRO A 40 -0.71 -4.65 -19.78
C PRO A 40 -0.41 -3.37 -20.59
N THR A 41 -1.44 -2.66 -21.04
CA THR A 41 -1.30 -1.38 -21.78
C THR A 41 -0.85 -0.22 -20.90
N TRP A 42 -1.14 -0.27 -19.59
CA TRP A 42 -0.82 0.83 -18.67
C TRP A 42 -0.30 0.37 -17.31
N LEU A 43 -0.60 -0.86 -16.88
CA LEU A 43 -0.09 -1.42 -15.63
C LEU A 43 1.16 -2.27 -15.92
N PRO A 44 2.35 -1.94 -15.38
CA PRO A 44 3.52 -2.79 -15.52
C PRO A 44 3.34 -4.14 -14.83
N ASP A 45 3.90 -5.22 -15.37
CA ASP A 45 3.79 -6.57 -14.78
C ASP A 45 4.33 -6.61 -13.35
N LYS A 46 5.43 -5.90 -13.08
CA LYS A 46 5.98 -5.77 -11.73
C LYS A 46 4.98 -5.13 -10.74
N SER A 47 4.24 -4.11 -11.18
CA SER A 47 3.21 -3.45 -10.37
C SER A 47 2.04 -4.41 -10.12
N TRP A 48 1.64 -5.17 -11.14
CA TRP A 48 0.61 -6.19 -11.01
C TRP A 48 1.00 -7.30 -10.03
N ASP A 49 2.25 -7.74 -10.08
CA ASP A 49 2.79 -8.72 -9.14
C ASP A 49 2.76 -8.23 -7.69
N GLU A 50 3.08 -6.95 -7.47
CA GLU A 50 2.98 -6.33 -6.15
C GLU A 50 1.52 -6.23 -5.69
N VAL A 51 0.58 -5.86 -6.57
CA VAL A 51 -0.86 -5.87 -6.26
C VAL A 51 -1.32 -7.28 -5.86
N CYS A 52 -0.89 -8.31 -6.59
CA CYS A 52 -1.26 -9.68 -6.29
C CYS A 52 -0.76 -10.13 -4.91
N ARG A 53 0.48 -9.76 -4.54
CA ARG A 53 1.01 -10.01 -3.19
C ARG A 53 0.32 -9.17 -2.12
N LEU A 54 -0.03 -7.92 -2.44
CA LEU A 54 -0.77 -7.06 -1.52
C LEU A 54 -2.16 -7.63 -1.22
N ALA A 55 -2.77 -8.33 -2.18
CA ALA A 55 -4.01 -9.05 -1.99
C ALA A 55 -3.87 -10.32 -1.11
N ASP A 56 -2.68 -10.73 -0.68
CA ASP A 56 -2.55 -11.80 0.33
C ASP A 56 -2.90 -11.32 1.75
N PHE A 57 -2.96 -10.00 1.96
CA PHE A 57 -3.39 -9.42 3.23
C PHE A 57 -4.91 -9.56 3.39
N PRO A 58 -5.41 -10.06 4.55
CA PRO A 58 -6.84 -10.32 4.73
C PRO A 58 -7.76 -9.11 4.46
N ALA A 59 -7.30 -7.90 4.78
CA ALA A 59 -8.06 -6.67 4.55
C ALA A 59 -8.10 -6.24 3.07
N LEU A 60 -7.16 -6.72 2.26
CA LEU A 60 -6.95 -6.31 0.86
C LEU A 60 -7.17 -7.46 -0.13
N GLN A 61 -7.58 -8.65 0.34
CA GLN A 61 -7.89 -9.80 -0.51
C GLN A 61 -8.76 -9.51 -1.74
N PRO A 62 -9.84 -8.70 -1.62
CA PRO A 62 -10.68 -8.39 -2.77
C PRO A 62 -10.02 -7.52 -3.84
N LEU A 63 -8.85 -6.93 -3.57
CA LEU A 63 -8.20 -5.93 -4.45
C LEU A 63 -7.87 -6.52 -5.81
N ARG A 64 -7.35 -7.75 -5.80
CA ARG A 64 -6.95 -8.45 -7.02
C ARG A 64 -8.12 -8.73 -7.95
N GLU A 65 -9.24 -9.19 -7.40
CA GLU A 65 -10.46 -9.45 -8.18
C GLU A 65 -11.04 -8.15 -8.74
N GLU A 66 -11.02 -7.07 -7.97
CA GLU A 66 -11.51 -5.76 -8.41
C GLU A 66 -10.66 -5.19 -9.56
N LEU A 67 -9.33 -5.21 -9.43
CA LEU A 67 -8.42 -4.76 -10.49
C LEU A 67 -8.48 -5.66 -11.73
N THR A 68 -8.76 -6.95 -11.57
CA THR A 68 -8.96 -7.87 -12.71
C THR A 68 -10.27 -7.59 -13.43
N SER A 69 -11.34 -7.33 -12.68
CA SER A 69 -12.68 -7.13 -13.25
C SER A 69 -12.84 -5.75 -13.87
N ASN A 70 -12.26 -4.73 -13.23
CA ASN A 70 -12.44 -3.33 -13.59
C ASN A 70 -11.09 -2.58 -13.62
N PRO A 71 -10.11 -2.97 -14.44
CA PRO A 71 -8.79 -2.31 -14.42
C PRO A 71 -8.88 -0.80 -14.68
N ASP A 72 -9.72 -0.37 -15.64
CA ASP A 72 -9.75 1.02 -16.09
C ASP A 72 -10.23 2.02 -15.04
N ILE A 73 -10.97 1.60 -14.01
CA ILE A 73 -11.39 2.50 -12.92
C ILE A 73 -10.21 2.91 -12.03
N TRP A 74 -9.12 2.13 -12.05
CA TRP A 74 -7.90 2.39 -11.29
C TRP A 74 -6.88 3.21 -12.10
N LYS A 75 -7.03 3.26 -13.42
CA LYS A 75 -6.14 4.00 -14.32
C LYS A 75 -6.01 5.50 -13.97
N PRO A 76 -7.07 6.22 -13.55
CA PRO A 76 -6.92 7.61 -13.11
C PRO A 76 -5.97 7.80 -11.92
N LEU A 77 -5.93 6.84 -10.98
CA LEU A 77 -4.95 6.85 -9.89
C LEU A 77 -3.54 6.59 -10.42
N TYR A 78 -3.41 5.69 -11.38
CA TYR A 78 -2.13 5.42 -12.02
C TYR A 78 -1.61 6.63 -12.83
N ASP A 79 -2.47 7.35 -13.54
CA ASP A 79 -2.04 8.49 -14.39
C ASP A 79 -1.82 9.79 -13.58
N SER A 80 -2.43 9.91 -12.40
CA SER A 80 -2.41 11.14 -11.60
C SER A 80 -1.01 11.51 -11.09
N LYS A 81 -0.67 12.80 -11.13
CA LYS A 81 0.56 13.33 -10.51
C LYS A 81 0.47 13.38 -8.98
N GLU A 82 -0.75 13.39 -8.44
CA GLU A 82 -1.05 13.49 -7.02
C GLU A 82 -2.11 12.45 -6.63
N PRO A 83 -1.82 11.14 -6.77
CA PRO A 83 -2.80 10.07 -6.56
C PRO A 83 -3.32 9.98 -5.12
N GLN A 84 -2.56 10.47 -4.14
CA GLN A 84 -2.96 10.55 -2.73
C GLN A 84 -4.17 11.45 -2.48
N ASN A 85 -4.37 12.46 -3.34
CA ASN A 85 -5.46 13.42 -3.22
C ASN A 85 -6.76 12.89 -3.86
N LEU A 86 -6.67 11.77 -4.59
CA LEU A 86 -7.82 11.14 -5.23
C LEU A 86 -8.45 10.10 -4.29
N ALA A 87 -9.77 9.99 -4.37
CA ALA A 87 -10.49 8.90 -3.72
C ALA A 87 -10.15 7.56 -4.38
N LEU A 88 -10.07 6.48 -3.59
CA LEU A 88 -10.01 5.15 -4.18
C LEU A 88 -11.37 4.78 -4.83
N PRO A 89 -11.39 3.89 -5.84
CA PRO A 89 -12.62 3.55 -6.53
C PRO A 89 -13.61 2.80 -5.63
N GLY A 90 -14.90 3.15 -5.74
CA GLY A 90 -15.98 2.43 -5.09
C GLY A 90 -15.83 2.37 -3.56
N LYS A 91 -15.97 1.17 -3.00
CA LYS A 91 -15.93 0.94 -1.54
C LYS A 91 -14.55 1.15 -0.92
N TRP A 92 -13.49 1.17 -1.72
CA TRP A 92 -12.11 1.15 -1.22
C TRP A 92 -11.74 2.42 -0.45
N ASP A 93 -12.33 3.57 -0.79
CA ASP A 93 -12.00 4.82 -0.09
C ASP A 93 -12.52 4.82 1.36
N GLU A 94 -13.64 4.14 1.61
CA GLU A 94 -14.23 4.00 2.95
C GLU A 94 -13.74 2.75 3.69
N SER A 95 -13.39 1.68 2.97
CA SER A 95 -13.05 0.38 3.55
C SER A 95 -11.55 0.19 3.80
N THR A 96 -10.70 1.16 3.45
CA THR A 96 -9.26 1.09 3.68
C THR A 96 -8.79 2.13 4.68
N THR A 97 -7.76 1.76 5.45
CA THR A 97 -7.05 2.74 6.27
C THR A 97 -6.17 3.64 5.39
N PRO A 98 -5.77 4.83 5.87
CA PRO A 98 -4.82 5.68 5.14
C PRO A 98 -3.53 4.94 4.75
N PHE A 99 -3.02 4.07 5.61
CA PHE A 99 -1.83 3.28 5.32
C PHE A 99 -2.07 2.24 4.21
N GLN A 100 -3.23 1.56 4.23
CA GLN A 100 -3.61 0.64 3.17
C GLN A 100 -3.83 1.33 1.83
N LYS A 101 -4.41 2.54 1.82
CA LYS A 101 -4.47 3.38 0.62
C LYS A 101 -3.08 3.66 0.08
N LEU A 102 -2.12 4.02 0.94
CA LEU A 102 -0.72 4.22 0.53
C LEU A 102 -0.08 2.95 -0.04
N LEU A 103 -0.34 1.77 0.53
CA LEU A 103 0.13 0.49 -0.02
C LEU A 103 -0.39 0.23 -1.44
N ILE A 104 -1.69 0.46 -1.65
CA ILE A 104 -2.33 0.29 -2.96
C ILE A 104 -1.68 1.25 -3.97
N LEU A 105 -1.56 2.54 -3.61
CA LEU A 105 -0.93 3.53 -4.47
C LEU A 105 0.52 3.20 -4.78
N ARG A 106 1.29 2.69 -3.81
CA ARG A 106 2.68 2.30 -3.99
C ARG A 106 2.83 1.08 -4.91
N CYS A 107 1.87 0.14 -4.90
CA CYS A 107 1.87 -0.99 -5.84
C CYS A 107 1.50 -0.55 -7.26
N LEU A 108 0.51 0.34 -7.41
CA LEU A 108 0.14 0.88 -8.73
C LEU A 108 1.24 1.78 -9.29
N ARG A 109 1.86 2.61 -8.44
CA ARG A 109 2.86 3.62 -8.78
C ARG A 109 4.04 3.59 -7.80
N ALA A 110 5.04 2.76 -8.10
CA ALA A 110 6.25 2.67 -7.30
C ALA A 110 7.04 4.00 -7.24
N ASP A 111 6.86 4.89 -8.21
CA ASP A 111 7.53 6.18 -8.35
C ASP A 111 6.98 7.30 -7.44
N LYS A 112 5.72 7.18 -6.99
CA LYS A 112 5.02 8.23 -6.19
C LYS A 112 4.61 7.79 -4.79
N GLY A 113 4.53 6.48 -4.55
CA GLY A 113 4.14 5.97 -3.24
C GLY A 113 5.07 6.43 -2.11
N VAL A 114 6.36 6.62 -2.37
CA VAL A 114 7.32 6.95 -1.33
C VAL A 114 7.34 8.44 -0.97
N ASP A 115 7.18 9.35 -1.93
CA ASP A 115 7.09 10.80 -1.64
C ASP A 115 5.92 11.10 -0.68
N GLU A 116 4.79 10.42 -0.87
CA GLU A 116 3.62 10.60 -0.02
C GLU A 116 3.75 9.91 1.33
N VAL A 117 4.49 8.81 1.39
CA VAL A 117 4.87 8.22 2.67
C VAL A 117 5.88 9.09 3.40
N VAL A 118 6.82 9.73 2.72
CA VAL A 118 7.70 10.75 3.33
C VAL A 118 6.83 11.86 3.91
N LYS A 119 5.89 12.43 3.15
CA LYS A 119 5.01 13.50 3.65
C LYS A 119 4.12 13.04 4.81
N HIS A 120 3.54 11.85 4.74
CA HIS A 120 2.74 11.28 5.83
C HIS A 120 3.59 10.99 7.07
N LEU A 121 4.79 10.43 6.90
CA LEU A 121 5.76 10.24 7.98
C LEU A 121 6.26 11.57 8.56
N LEU A 122 6.37 12.63 7.76
CA LEU A 122 6.76 13.96 8.24
C LEU A 122 5.61 14.73 8.89
N SER A 123 4.35 14.34 8.67
CA SER A 123 3.19 14.98 9.30
C SER A 123 2.87 14.47 10.72
N PHE A 124 3.49 13.36 11.15
CA PHE A 124 3.37 12.90 12.53
C PHE A 124 4.16 13.82 13.48
N PRO A 125 3.60 14.17 14.66
CA PRO A 125 4.34 14.91 15.67
C PRO A 125 5.53 14.09 16.18
N SER A 126 6.61 14.78 16.55
CA SER A 126 7.94 14.30 16.99
C SER A 126 8.29 12.82 16.73
N LEU A 127 9.38 12.60 16.00
CA LEU A 127 10.03 11.30 15.84
C LEU A 127 10.11 10.51 17.16
N ASP A 128 10.39 11.19 18.26
CA ASP A 128 10.67 10.59 19.58
C ASP A 128 9.45 9.87 20.19
N ASN A 129 8.23 10.24 19.79
CA ASN A 129 6.99 9.62 20.27
C ASN A 129 6.56 8.42 19.43
N ARG A 130 7.29 8.10 18.36
CA ARG A 130 6.95 6.99 17.49
C ARG A 130 7.61 5.69 17.95
N PRO A 131 6.98 4.54 17.70
CA PRO A 131 7.65 3.24 17.79
C PRO A 131 8.99 3.26 17.07
N LEU A 132 10.02 2.60 17.64
CA LEU A 132 11.38 2.56 17.07
C LEU A 132 11.42 2.12 15.60
N VAL A 133 10.48 1.25 15.19
CA VAL A 133 10.35 0.82 13.80
C VAL A 133 10.02 2.01 12.89
N ASP A 134 9.08 2.88 13.28
CA ASP A 134 8.63 4.07 12.55
C ASP A 134 9.69 5.18 12.52
N GLN A 135 10.52 5.27 13.57
CA GLN A 135 11.70 6.13 13.59
C GLN A 135 12.75 5.64 12.58
N GLN A 136 13.16 4.36 12.69
CA GLN A 136 14.13 3.74 11.76
C GLN A 136 13.65 3.84 10.31
N LEU A 137 12.34 3.82 10.11
CA LEU A 137 11.70 4.02 8.84
C LEU A 137 11.79 5.41 8.29
N THR A 138 11.48 6.40 9.11
CA THR A 138 11.65 7.78 8.71
C THR A 138 13.11 8.00 8.33
N PHE A 139 14.07 7.49 9.13
CA PHE A 139 15.49 7.56 8.79
C PHE A 139 15.84 6.83 7.48
N ARG A 140 15.38 5.60 7.25
CA ARG A 140 15.73 4.83 6.04
C ARG A 140 15.06 5.35 4.78
N VAL A 141 13.80 5.79 4.87
CA VAL A 141 13.08 6.40 3.74
C VAL A 141 13.70 7.76 3.40
N VAL A 142 13.96 8.61 4.40
CA VAL A 142 14.67 9.90 4.22
C VAL A 142 16.07 9.66 3.64
N HIS A 143 16.83 8.69 4.15
CA HIS A 143 18.19 8.43 3.66
C HIS A 143 18.22 7.88 2.22
N LEU A 144 17.32 6.97 1.87
CA LEU A 144 17.25 6.41 0.51
C LEU A 144 16.72 7.42 -0.52
N TYR A 145 15.84 8.35 -0.12
CA TYR A 145 15.25 9.32 -1.05
C TYR A 145 15.98 10.67 -1.10
N ILE A 146 16.56 11.13 0.01
CA ILE A 146 17.24 12.45 0.07
C ILE A 146 18.72 12.33 -0.31
N TRP A 147 19.40 11.22 -0.02
CA TRP A 147 20.84 11.10 -0.27
C TRP A 147 21.18 10.55 -1.67
N GLU A 148 20.46 9.55 -2.19
CA GLU A 148 20.74 8.99 -3.53
C GLU A 148 20.32 9.92 -4.70
N GLY A 149 19.74 11.09 -4.39
CA GLY A 149 19.30 12.10 -5.37
C GLY A 149 20.19 13.34 -5.48
N SER A 150 21.40 13.35 -4.88
CA SER A 150 22.38 14.46 -4.98
C SER A 150 23.69 14.04 -5.62
#